data_AF-A0A2N1VT17-F1
#
_entry.id   AF-A0A2N1VT17-F1
#
_cell.length_a   1.000
_cell.length_b   1.000
_cell.length_c   1.000
_cell.angle_alpha   90.00
_cell.angle_beta   90.00
_cell.angle_gamma   90.00
#
_symmetry.space_group_name_H-M   'P 1'
#
loop_
_entity.id
_entity.type
_entity.pdbx_description
1 polymer ?
#
loop_
_entity_poly.entity_id
_entity_poly.type
_entity_poly.pdbx_seq_one_letter_code
_entity_poly.pdbx_strand_id
1 'polypeptide(L)' 'MVGIILQDNENIDKALKRFKKKYERSGVLKEFKKRTFFVKPSIEKRMEKIKARRRAVKDSQRENR' A
#
# COMPACT_ATOMS: atom_id res chain seq x y z
N MET A 1 2.48 6.74 13.23
CA MET A 1 1.09 6.79 13.74
C MET A 1 0.19 7.30 12.63
N VAL A 2 -0.83 6.54 12.22
CA VAL A 2 -1.75 6.95 11.14
C VAL A 2 -3.00 7.53 11.78
N GLY A 3 -3.30 8.78 11.48
CA GLY A 3 -4.49 9.49 11.97
C GLY A 3 -5.08 10.41 10.91
N ILE A 4 -6.37 10.72 11.07
CA ILE A 4 -7.08 11.73 10.29
C ILE A 4 -7.67 12.75 11.25
N ILE A 5 -7.66 14.02 10.83
CA ILE A 5 -8.35 15.09 11.53
C ILE A 5 -9.75 15.15 10.93
N LEU A 6 -10.77 15.12 11.79
CA LEU A 6 -12.17 15.25 11.39
C LEU A 6 -12.52 16.73 11.29
N GLN A 7 -13.36 17.07 10.32
CA GLN A 7 -13.97 18.41 10.22
C GLN A 7 -15.41 18.35 10.73
N ASP A 8 -15.90 19.45 11.30
CA ASP A 8 -17.15 19.50 12.08
C ASP A 8 -18.42 19.10 11.28
N ASN A 9 -18.40 19.20 9.95
CA ASN A 9 -19.53 18.87 9.07
C ASN A 9 -19.28 17.64 8.18
N GLU A 10 -18.36 16.76 8.56
CA GLU A 10 -18.01 15.61 7.72
C GLU A 10 -18.77 14.33 8.08
N ASN A 11 -19.35 13.69 7.06
CA ASN A 11 -19.99 12.39 7.24
C ASN A 11 -18.98 11.32 7.68
N ILE A 12 -19.32 10.54 8.71
CA ILE A 12 -18.44 9.54 9.35
C ILE A 12 -17.89 8.55 8.31
N ASP A 13 -18.69 8.14 7.32
CA ASP A 13 -18.27 7.21 6.27
C ASP A 13 -17.14 7.77 5.40
N LYS A 14 -17.15 9.08 5.13
CA LYS A 14 -16.08 9.74 4.35
C LYS A 14 -14.79 9.75 5.16
N ALA A 15 -14.87 10.03 6.46
CA ALA A 15 -13.74 9.95 7.37
C ALA A 15 -13.13 8.53 7.38
N LEU A 16 -13.94 7.49 7.56
CA LEU A 16 -13.48 6.09 7.55
C LEU A 16 -12.80 5.72 6.23
N LYS A 17 -13.35 6.16 5.08
CA LYS A 17 -12.76 5.92 3.77
C LYS A 17 -11.38 6.58 3.63
N ARG A 18 -11.22 7.83 4.11
CA ARG A 18 -9.92 8.52 4.10
C ARG A 18 -8.92 7.87 5.04
N PHE A 19 -9.37 7.45 6.22
CA PHE A 19 -8.52 6.71 7.16
C PHE A 19 -8.04 5.42 6.52
N LYS A 20 -8.93 4.62 5.92
CA LYS A 20 -8.58 3.39 5.21
C LYS A 20 -7.56 3.65 4.10
N LYS A 21 -7.75 4.71 3.30
CA LYS A 21 -6.80 5.10 2.25
C LYS A 21 -5.43 5.50 2.81
N LYS A 22 -5.38 6.27 3.91
CA LYS A 22 -4.13 6.60 4.62
C LYS A 22 -3.46 5.36 5.21
N TYR A 23 -4.24 4.45 5.78
CA TYR A 23 -3.78 3.19 6.36
C TYR A 23 -3.15 2.29 5.29
N GLU A 24 -3.84 2.09 4.16
CA GLU A 24 -3.31 1.32 3.03
C GLU A 24 -2.06 1.96 2.44
N ARG A 25 -2.03 3.30 2.32
CA ARG A 25 -0.85 4.04 1.83
C ARG A 25 0.34 3.96 2.77
N SER A 26 0.09 3.95 4.09
CA SER A 26 1.16 3.80 5.10
C SER A 26 1.84 2.44 5.03
N GLY A 27 1.18 1.42 4.48
CA GLY A 27 1.77 0.11 4.29
C GLY A 27 2.03 -0.66 5.59
N VAL A 28 1.54 -0.19 6.74
CA VAL A 28 1.77 -0.79 8.07
C VAL A 28 1.44 -2.28 8.08
N LEU A 29 0.28 -2.68 7.54
CA LEU A 29 -0.13 -4.09 7.48
C LEU A 29 0.77 -4.94 6.58
N LYS A 30 1.31 -4.34 5.52
CA LYS A 30 2.24 -5.00 4.60
C LYS A 30 3.62 -5.16 5.20
N GLU A 31 4.07 -4.19 5.98
CA GLU A 31 5.33 -4.27 6.73
C GLU A 31 5.24 -5.28 7.86
N PHE A 32 4.14 -5.28 8.62
CA PHE A 32 3.86 -6.28 9.64
C PHE A 32 3.97 -7.70 9.06
N LYS A 33 3.25 -8.00 7.97
CA LYS A 33 3.32 -9.30 7.27
C LYS A 33 4.70 -9.65 6.73
N LYS A 34 5.54 -8.67 6.42
CA LYS A 34 6.92 -8.92 5.97
C LYS A 34 7.81 -9.32 7.14
N ARG A 35 7.56 -8.76 8.32
CA ARG A 35 8.36 -8.98 9.54
C ARG A 35 7.93 -10.21 10.33
N THR A 36 6.74 -10.78 10.07
CA THR A 36 6.23 -11.95 10.80
C THR A 36 7.07 -13.22 10.63
N PHE A 37 7.85 -13.35 9.56
CA PHE A 37 8.66 -14.55 9.30
C PHE A 37 9.96 -14.18 8.58
N PHE A 38 11.01 -14.97 8.81
CA PHE A 38 12.27 -14.82 8.11
C PHE A 38 12.11 -15.23 6.64
N VAL A 39 12.56 -14.37 5.73
CA VAL A 39 12.62 -14.66 4.29
C VAL A 39 14.07 -14.58 3.86
N LYS A 40 14.56 -15.62 3.19
CA LYS A 40 15.92 -15.62 2.65
C LYS A 40 16.12 -14.44 1.68
N PRO A 41 17.25 -13.72 1.73
CA PRO A 41 17.47 -12.52 0.89
C PRO A 41 17.29 -12.76 -0.61
N SER A 42 17.62 -13.97 -1.09
CA SER A 42 17.41 -14.36 -2.50
C SER A 42 15.93 -14.34 -2.91
N ILE A 43 15.05 -14.85 -2.04
CA ILE A 43 13.61 -14.89 -2.28
C ILE A 43 13.04 -13.47 -2.28
N GLU A 44 13.49 -12.63 -1.35
CA GLU A 44 13.10 -11.23 -1.29
C GLU A 44 13.46 -10.47 -2.57
N LYS A 45 14.72 -10.57 -3.03
CA LYS A 45 15.19 -9.97 -4.29
C LYS A 45 14.38 -10.47 -5.50
N ARG A 46 14.04 -11.76 -5.55
CA ARG A 46 13.21 -12.33 -6.62
C ARG A 46 11.81 -11.74 -6.62
N MET A 47 11.18 -11.65 -5.46
CA MET A 47 9.83 -11.08 -5.31
C MET A 47 9.78 -9.60 -5.67
N GLU A 48 10.83 -8.85 -5.32
CA GLU A 48 10.98 -7.44 -5.69
C GLU A 48 11.08 -7.24 -7.20
N LYS A 49 11.91 -8.02 -7.90
CA LYS A 49 12.02 -7.99 -9.38
C LYS A 49 10.69 -8.29 -10.06
N ILE A 50 9.97 -9.31 -9.60
CA ILE A 50 8.64 -9.66 -10.15
C ILE A 50 7.66 -8.50 -9.94
N LYS A 51 7.68 -7.88 -8.76
CA LYS A 51 6.81 -6.76 -8.44
C LYS A 51 7.12 -5.53 -9.28
N ALA A 52 8.40 -5.23 -9.51
CA ALA A 52 8.84 -4.13 -10.36
C ALA A 52 8.35 -4.33 -11.81
N ARG A 53 8.54 -5.52 -12.38
CA ARG A 53 8.04 -5.87 -13.71
C ARG A 53 6.52 -5.68 -13.83
N ARG A 54 5.77 -6.17 -12.84
CA ARG A 54 4.30 -6.01 -12.80
C ARG A 54 3.85 -4.55 -12.72
N ARG A 55 4.62 -3.68 -12.05
CA ARG A 55 4.32 -2.23 -12.02
C ARG A 55 4.58 -1.60 -13.39
N ALA A 56 5.75 -1.85 -13.98
CA ALA A 56 6.10 -1.33 -15.30
C ALA A 56 5.04 -1.67 -16.37
N VAL A 57 4.57 -2.92 -16.41
CA VAL A 57 3.51 -3.34 -17.34
C VAL A 57 2.20 -2.59 -17.09
N LYS A 58 1.84 -2.33 -15.82
CA LYS A 58 0.62 -1.56 -15.51
C LYS A 58 0.76 -0.09 -15.87
N ASP A 59 1.95 0.48 -15.73
CA ASP A 59 2.20 1.88 -16.04
C ASP A 59 2.20 2.11 -17.55
N SER A 60 2.83 1.22 -18.34
CA SER A 60 2.74 1.28 -19.81
C SER A 60 1.32 1.11 -20.33
N GLN A 61 0.50 0.26 -19.69
CA GLN A 61 -0.92 0.11 -20.01
C GLN A 61 -1.76 1.35 -19.69
N ARG A 62 -1.33 2.17 -18.72
CA ARG A 62 -1.99 3.44 -18.40
C ARG A 62 -1.60 4.53 -19.38
N GLU A 63 -0.35 4.54 -19.84
CA GLU A 63 0.17 5.51 -20.81
C GLU A 63 -0.45 5.32 -22.19
N ASN A 64 -0.76 4.08 -22.57
CA ASN A 64 -1.43 3.75 -23.82
C ASN A 64 -2.97 3.96 -23.78
N ARG A 65 -3.53 4.50 -22.69
CA ARG A 65 -4.98 4.67 -22.47
C ARG A 65 -5.35 6.13 -22.37
#